data_AF-A0A4U3AUJ5-F1
#
_entry.id   AF-A0A4U3AUJ5-F1
#
_cell.length_a   1.000
_cell.length_b   1.000
_cell.length_c   1.000
_cell.angle_alpha   90.00
_cell.angle_beta   90.00
_cell.angle_gamma   90.00
#
_symmetry.space_group_name_H-M   'P 1'
#
loop_
_entity.id
_entity.type
_entity.pdbx_description
1 polymer ?
#
loop_
_entity_poly.entity_id
_entity_poly.type
_entity_poly.pdbx_seq_one_letter_code
_entity_poly.pdbx_strand_id
1 'polypeptide(L)'
;MKTLVCFGDSVTADETFFDGTPRLTPRLREMFPNWKVVNAGVPGDNTFDALHRIEEDVLSHKPDFVTVFLGTNDSVLFDPVPLQVYKDNLGKIVSMISP
;
A
#
# COMPACT_ATOMS: atom_id res chain seq x y z
N MET A 1 -13.86 -15.16 5.93
CA MET A 1 -12.67 -14.64 6.61
C MET A 1 -12.46 -13.23 6.12
N LYS A 2 -12.28 -12.26 7.02
CA LYS A 2 -12.07 -10.86 6.61
C LYS A 2 -10.67 -10.67 6.03
N THR A 3 -10.53 -9.76 5.07
CA THR A 3 -9.26 -9.49 4.39
C THR A 3 -8.85 -8.04 4.57
N LEU A 4 -7.62 -7.83 5.04
CA LEU A 4 -6.95 -6.53 5.11
C LEU A 4 -5.79 -6.53 4.12
N VAL A 5 -5.73 -5.54 3.22
CA VAL A 5 -4.62 -5.39 2.27
C VAL A 5 -3.79 -4.16 2.66
N CYS A 6 -2.49 -4.35 2.86
CA CYS A 6 -1.52 -3.29 3.06
C CYS A 6 -0.93 -2.86 1.71
N PHE A 7 -1.48 -1.82 1.10
CA PHE A 7 -1.08 -1.33 -0.21
C PHE A 7 -0.08 -0.19 -0.10
N GLY A 8 1.09 -0.32 -0.72
CA GLY A 8 2.12 0.71 -0.61
C GLY A 8 3.41 0.44 -1.38
N ASP A 9 4.46 1.15 -0.98
CA ASP A 9 5.80 1.10 -1.58
C ASP A 9 6.76 0.17 -0.81
N SER A 10 8.07 0.42 -0.91
CA SER A 10 9.13 -0.29 -0.18
C SER A 10 8.95 -0.28 1.34
N VAL A 11 8.37 0.79 1.90
CA VAL A 11 8.15 0.90 3.35
C VAL A 11 7.16 -0.17 3.81
N THR A 12 6.16 -0.46 2.97
CA THR A 12 5.16 -1.50 3.19
C THR A 12 5.70 -2.89 2.86
N ALA A 13 6.51 -3.02 1.80
CA ALA A 13 7.08 -4.27 1.33
C ALA A 13 7.99 -4.92 2.37
N ASP A 14 8.86 -4.13 2.99
CA ASP A 14 9.71 -4.59 4.09
C ASP A 14 8.86 -4.95 5.31
N GLU A 15 9.11 -6.13 5.88
CA GLU A 15 8.38 -6.59 7.06
C GLU A 15 9.09 -6.25 8.38
N THR A 16 10.37 -5.87 8.34
CA THR A 16 11.18 -5.54 9.51
C THR A 16 12.04 -4.29 9.28
N PHE A 17 12.36 -3.59 10.37
CA PHE A 17 13.42 -2.59 10.39
C PHE A 17 14.80 -3.26 10.54
N PHE A 18 15.87 -2.49 10.37
CA PHE A 18 17.25 -2.99 10.46
C PHE A 18 17.58 -3.62 11.82
N ASP A 19 16.93 -3.14 12.89
CA ASP A 19 17.08 -3.66 14.26
C ASP A 19 16.22 -4.91 14.53
N GLY A 20 15.50 -5.42 13.54
CA GLY A 20 14.60 -6.57 13.65
C GLY A 20 13.20 -6.23 14.15
N THR A 21 12.90 -4.96 14.47
CA THR A 21 11.56 -4.55 14.91
C THR A 21 10.54 -4.78 13.77
N PRO A 22 9.39 -5.44 14.02
CA PRO A 22 8.40 -5.68 12.98
C PRO A 22 7.74 -4.37 12.52
N ARG A 23 7.54 -4.24 11.21
CA ARG A 23 6.80 -3.14 10.58
C ARG A 23 5.30 -3.40 10.62
N LEU A 24 4.52 -2.57 9.93
CA LEU A 24 3.06 -2.57 10.02
C LEU A 24 2.44 -3.93 9.72
N THR A 25 2.76 -4.54 8.57
CA THR A 25 2.03 -5.73 8.10
C THR A 25 2.16 -6.93 9.05
N PRO A 26 3.36 -7.30 9.56
CA PRO A 26 3.47 -8.36 10.57
C PRO A 26 2.74 -8.04 11.88
N ARG A 27 2.78 -6.78 12.33
CA ARG A 27 2.06 -6.34 13.54
C ARG A 27 0.54 -6.45 13.34
N LEU A 28 0.02 -6.14 12.15
CA LEU A 28 -1.40 -6.33 11.83
C LEU A 28 -1.77 -7.82 11.77
N ARG A 29 -0.90 -8.69 11.24
CA ARG A 29 -1.12 -10.15 11.29
C ARG A 29 -1.23 -10.66 12.73
N GLU A 30 -0.37 -10.18 13.62
CA GLU A 30 -0.41 -10.54 15.05
C GLU A 30 -1.67 -10.01 15.75
N MET A 31 -2.05 -8.75 15.48
CA MET A 31 -3.24 -8.13 16.08
C MET A 31 -4.56 -8.72 15.57
N PHE A 32 -4.60 -9.19 14.33
CA PHE A 32 -5.79 -9.73 13.69
C PHE A 32 -5.58 -11.18 13.22
N PRO A 33 -5.39 -12.14 14.14
CA PRO A 33 -5.02 -13.52 13.79
C PRO A 33 -6.12 -14.27 13.01
N ASN A 34 -7.36 -13.77 13.02
CA ASN A 34 -8.50 -14.33 12.29
C ASN A 34 -8.77 -13.62 10.95
N TRP A 35 -7.91 -12.69 10.54
CA TRP A 35 -7.99 -11.98 9.27
C TRP A 35 -6.88 -12.46 8.33
N LYS A 36 -7.17 -12.46 7.03
CA LYS A 36 -6.14 -12.55 6.01
C LYS A 36 -5.53 -11.16 5.84
N VAL A 37 -4.28 -10.99 6.27
CA VAL A 37 -3.54 -9.72 6.11
C VAL A 37 -2.50 -9.88 5.01
N VAL A 38 -2.71 -9.17 3.89
CA VAL A 38 -1.88 -9.25 2.67
C VAL A 38 -0.91 -8.08 2.64
N ASN A 39 0.37 -8.37 2.36
CA ASN A 39 1.35 -7.33 2.04
C ASN A 39 1.30 -7.08 0.52
N ALA A 40 0.90 -5.89 0.10
CA ALA A 40 0.89 -5.44 -1.29
C ALA A 40 1.84 -4.23 -1.46
N GLY A 41 2.99 -4.28 -0.77
CA GLY A 41 4.09 -3.33 -0.94
C GLY A 41 4.99 -3.70 -2.11
N VAL A 42 5.30 -2.74 -2.98
CA VAL A 42 6.26 -2.92 -4.08
C VAL A 42 7.38 -1.87 -3.98
N PRO A 43 8.65 -2.27 -3.83
CA PRO A 43 9.75 -1.33 -3.72
C PRO A 43 9.89 -0.42 -4.94
N GLY A 44 10.01 0.89 -4.71
CA GLY A 44 10.19 1.89 -5.75
C GLY A 44 8.88 2.48 -6.31
N ASP A 45 7.73 1.87 -6.01
CA ASP A 45 6.44 2.35 -6.52
C ASP A 45 6.10 3.77 -6.07
N ASN A 46 5.65 4.58 -7.02
CA ASN A 46 4.92 5.80 -6.77
C ASN A 46 3.40 5.59 -6.99
N THR A 47 2.60 6.66 -6.88
CA THR A 47 1.13 6.55 -7.08
C THR A 47 0.70 6.16 -8.51
N PHE A 48 1.52 6.42 -9.52
CA PHE A 48 1.26 5.98 -10.90
C PHE A 48 1.41 4.45 -11.01
N ASP A 49 2.48 3.89 -10.50
CA ASP A 49 2.73 2.43 -10.52
C ASP A 49 1.65 1.68 -9.74
N ALA A 50 1.30 2.19 -8.57
CA ALA A 50 0.22 1.66 -7.74
C ALA A 50 -1.11 1.56 -8.51
N LEU A 51 -1.50 2.60 -9.26
CA LEU A 51 -2.74 2.57 -10.06
C LEU A 51 -2.74 1.46 -11.12
N HIS A 52 -1.59 1.07 -11.66
CA HIS A 52 -1.52 0.02 -12.68
C HIS A 52 -1.76 -1.38 -12.11
N ARG A 53 -1.49 -1.60 -10.83
CA ARG A 53 -1.59 -2.91 -10.19
C ARG A 53 -2.72 -3.04 -9.17
N ILE A 54 -3.44 -1.97 -8.86
CA ILE A 54 -4.48 -1.98 -7.81
C ILE A 54 -5.55 -3.07 -8.01
N GLU A 55 -5.88 -3.39 -9.27
CA GLU A 55 -6.83 -4.47 -9.57
C GLU A 55 -6.30 -5.84 -9.13
N GLU A 56 -5.05 -6.14 -9.45
CA GLU A 56 -4.41 -7.42 -9.12
C GLU A 56 -4.06 -7.52 -7.63
N ASP A 57 -3.43 -6.48 -7.10
CA ASP A 57 -2.81 -6.49 -5.77
C ASP A 57 -3.79 -6.18 -4.63
N VAL A 58 -4.91 -5.52 -4.93
CA VAL A 58 -5.87 -5.07 -3.92
C VAL A 58 -7.26 -5.62 -4.21
N LEU A 59 -7.86 -5.25 -5.34
CA LEU A 59 -9.29 -5.52 -5.59
C LEU A 59 -9.58 -7.01 -5.81
N SER A 60 -8.66 -7.75 -6.42
CA SER A 60 -8.77 -9.21 -6.59
C SER A 60 -8.94 -9.96 -5.26
N HIS A 61 -8.44 -9.39 -4.16
CA HIS A 61 -8.56 -9.96 -2.83
C HIS A 61 -9.92 -9.72 -2.16
N LYS A 62 -10.78 -8.87 -2.75
CA LYS A 62 -12.07 -8.45 -2.17
C LYS A 62 -11.90 -7.98 -0.71
N PRO A 63 -11.09 -6.95 -0.47
CA PRO A 63 -10.72 -6.54 0.87
C PRO A 63 -11.89 -5.95 1.64
N ASP A 64 -11.94 -6.22 2.95
CA ASP A 64 -12.81 -5.52 3.90
C ASP A 64 -12.16 -4.22 4.39
N PHE A 65 -10.83 -4.14 4.34
CA PHE A 65 -10.06 -2.96 4.73
C PHE A 65 -8.78 -2.84 3.90
N VAL A 66 -8.38 -1.61 3.60
CA VAL A 66 -7.15 -1.32 2.86
C VAL A 66 -6.40 -0.19 3.57
N THR A 67 -5.12 -0.38 3.86
CA THR A 67 -4.23 0.74 4.18
C THR A 67 -3.53 1.19 2.91
N VAL A 68 -3.47 2.50 2.66
CA VAL A 68 -2.78 3.08 1.49
C VAL A 68 -1.63 3.94 1.97
N PHE A 69 -0.40 3.43 1.83
CA PHE A 69 0.84 4.13 2.21
C PHE A 69 1.74 4.31 0.98
N LEU A 70 1.49 5.39 0.25
CA LEU A 70 2.18 5.81 -0.98
C LEU A 70 2.52 7.31 -0.90
N GLY A 71 3.58 7.71 -1.60
CA GLY A 71 4.02 9.11 -1.68
C GLY A 71 5.51 9.32 -1.44
N THR A 72 6.20 8.31 -0.88
CA THR A 72 7.64 8.42 -0.62
C THR A 72 8.40 8.61 -1.94
N ASN A 73 8.14 7.73 -2.92
CA ASN A 73 8.76 7.79 -4.24
C ASN A 73 8.23 8.93 -5.10
N ASP A 74 6.96 9.35 -4.92
CA ASP A 74 6.40 10.54 -5.58
C ASP A 74 7.16 11.83 -5.19
N SER A 75 7.75 11.87 -4.00
CA SER A 75 8.41 13.05 -3.43
C SER A 75 9.92 13.13 -3.66
N VAL A 76 10.53 12.16 -4.34
CA VAL A 76 11.99 12.13 -4.53
C VAL A 76 12.47 13.26 -5.45
N LEU A 77 13.68 13.78 -5.20
CA LEU A 77 14.18 14.97 -5.91
C LEU A 77 14.56 14.71 -7.38
N PHE A 78 14.96 13.48 -7.72
CA PHE A 78 15.50 13.16 -9.04
C PHE A 78 14.42 12.80 -10.07
N ASP A 79 13.24 12.37 -9.61
CA ASP A 79 12.09 12.03 -10.46
C ASP A 79 10.77 12.24 -9.70
N PRO A 80 10.43 13.49 -9.35
CA PRO A 80 9.23 13.77 -8.57
C PRO A 80 7.97 13.63 -9.41
N VAL A 81 6.93 13.05 -8.82
CA VAL A 81 5.56 13.16 -9.34
C VAL A 81 5.03 14.55 -8.98
N PRO A 82 4.52 15.34 -9.95
CA PRO A 82 3.96 16.65 -9.64
C PRO A 82 2.85 16.55 -8.57
N LEU A 83 2.85 17.47 -7.60
CA LEU A 83 1.93 17.42 -6.45
C LEU A 83 0.45 17.24 -6.85
N GLN A 84 0.01 17.88 -7.94
CA GLN A 84 -1.36 17.73 -8.42
C GLN A 84 -1.62 16.32 -8.94
N VAL A 85 -0.67 15.73 -9.68
CA VAL A 85 -0.77 14.35 -10.19
C VAL A 85 -0.81 13.36 -9.03
N TYR A 86 0.05 13.53 -8.01
CA TYR A 86 0.00 12.73 -6.79
C TYR A 86 -1.38 12.78 -6.12
N LYS A 87 -1.95 13.98 -5.95
CA LYS A 87 -3.29 14.16 -5.36
C LYS A 87 -4.37 13.47 -6.18
N ASP A 88 -4.34 13.63 -7.50
CA ASP A 88 -5.32 13.04 -8.40
C ASP A 88 -5.21 11.51 -8.40
N ASN A 89 -4.00 10.97 -8.41
CA ASN A 89 -3.77 9.53 -8.36
C ASN A 89 -4.20 8.93 -7.03
N LEU A 90 -3.85 9.55 -5.91
CA LEU A 90 -4.28 9.10 -4.59
C LEU A 90 -5.81 9.16 -4.45
N GLY A 91 -6.43 10.22 -4.98
CA GLY A 91 -7.89 10.33 -5.04
C GLY A 91 -8.54 9.20 -5.85
N LYS A 92 -7.96 8.83 -6.99
CA LYS A 92 -8.41 7.67 -7.79
C LYS A 92 -8.25 6.36 -7.04
N ILE A 93 -7.10 6.13 -6.40
CA ILE A 93 -6.85 4.93 -5.58
C ILE A 93 -7.93 4.80 -4.51
N VAL A 94 -8.19 5.87 -3.75
CA VAL A 94 -9.23 5.87 -2.70
C VAL A 94 -10.62 5.63 -3.28
N SER A 95 -10.93 6.23 -4.44
CA SER A 95 -12.22 6.04 -5.10
C SER A 95 -12.42 4.59 -5.57
N MET A 96 -11.38 3.92 -6.05
CA MET A 96 -11.46 2.52 -6.51
C MET A 96 -11.66 1.51 -5.38
N ILE A 97 -11.15 1.80 -4.18
CA ILE A 97 -11.29 0.92 -3.00
C ILE A 97 -12.49 1.28 -2.11
N SER A 98 -13.19 2.37 -2.44
CA SER A 98 -14.40 2.80 -1.72
C SER A 98 -15.66 2.23 -2.41
N PRO A 99 -16.68 1.78 -1.65
CA PRO A 99 -17.94 1.30 -2.20
C PRO A 99 -18.75 2.35 -2.97
#